data_AF-A0A1I4SYX7-F1
#
_entry.id   AF-A0A1I4SYX7-F1
#
_cell.length_a   1.000
_cell.length_b   1.000
_cell.length_c   1.000
_cell.angle_alpha   90.00
_cell.angle_beta   90.00
_cell.angle_gamma   90.00
#
_symmetry.space_group_name_H-M   'P 1'
#
loop_
_entity.id
_entity.type
_entity.pdbx_description
1 polymer ?
#
loop_
_entity_poly.entity_id
_entity_poly.type
_entity_poly.pdbx_seq_one_letter_code
_entity_poly.pdbx_strand_id
1 'polypeptide(L)'
;MQSSHAEAKKPLFIPPLEPYEPVTLPSPGKRRMQRIRQILTVWWQRHRSRAQLRRQLREISAFDAERDVGLPAGSLLEEAGKPFWRA
;
A
#
# COMPACT_ATOMS: atom_id res chain seq x y z
N MET A 1 33.38 58.78 45.41
CA MET A 1 32.31 59.20 44.47
C MET A 1 31.84 57.96 43.75
N GLN A 2 30.62 57.48 44.03
CA GLN A 2 30.05 56.28 43.39
C GLN A 2 29.15 56.74 42.25
N SER A 3 29.49 56.34 41.02
CA SER A 3 28.68 56.59 39.81
C SER A 3 27.64 55.48 39.67
N SER A 4 26.37 55.83 39.94
CA SER A 4 25.20 55.02 39.66
C SER A 4 24.93 55.01 38.15
N HIS A 5 25.32 53.93 37.46
CA HIS A 5 24.85 53.70 36.10
C HIS A 5 23.38 53.27 36.15
N ALA A 6 22.49 54.20 35.82
CA ALA A 6 21.10 53.90 35.54
C ALA A 6 21.01 53.12 34.22
N GLU A 7 20.83 51.81 34.33
CA GLU A 7 20.64 50.91 33.19
C GLU A 7 19.25 51.12 32.60
N ALA A 8 19.20 51.71 31.40
CA ALA A 8 17.95 51.96 30.69
C ALA A 8 17.29 50.63 30.28
N LYS A 9 16.09 50.38 30.81
CA LYS A 9 15.26 49.21 30.48
C LYS A 9 14.91 49.22 28.99
N LYS A 10 15.51 48.31 28.22
CA LYS A 10 15.17 48.09 26.81
C LYS A 10 13.75 47.53 26.72
N PRO A 11 12.85 48.08 25.89
CA PRO A 11 11.51 47.53 25.71
C PRO A 11 11.62 46.14 25.07
N LEU A 12 11.13 45.12 25.77
CA LEU A 12 10.95 43.78 25.21
C LEU A 12 9.88 43.88 24.11
N PHE A 13 10.32 43.74 22.85
CA PHE A 13 9.41 43.63 21.72
C PHE A 13 8.66 42.30 21.84
N ILE A 14 7.39 42.36 22.24
CA ILE A 14 6.48 41.21 22.20
C ILE A 14 5.96 41.16 20.76
N PRO A 15 6.29 40.12 19.98
CA PRO A 15 5.73 39.99 18.64
C PRO A 15 4.20 39.92 18.73
N PRO A 16 3.48 40.51 17.77
CA PRO A 16 2.03 40.45 17.75
C PRO A 16 1.60 38.98 17.81
N LEU A 17 0.62 38.69 18.67
CA LEU A 17 0.00 37.37 18.74
C LEU A 17 -0.63 37.09 17.37
N GLU A 18 0.07 36.33 16.53
CA GLU A 18 -0.49 35.79 15.30
C GLU A 18 -1.79 35.06 15.63
N PRO A 19 -2.88 35.27 14.85
CA PRO A 19 -4.12 34.56 15.04
C PRO A 19 -3.85 33.06 15.17
N TYR A 20 -4.27 32.48 16.30
CA TYR A 20 -4.16 31.04 16.51
C TYR A 20 -5.07 30.33 15.51
N GLU A 21 -4.49 29.83 14.43
CA GLU A 21 -5.15 28.86 13.55
C GLU A 21 -5.22 27.53 14.29
N PRO A 22 -6.42 27.03 14.63
CA PRO A 22 -6.54 25.76 15.32
C PRO A 22 -6.00 24.65 14.41
N VAL A 23 -4.90 24.03 14.82
CA VAL A 23 -4.38 22.83 14.16
C VAL A 23 -5.46 21.75 14.25
N THR A 24 -6.21 21.55 13.17
CA THR A 24 -7.22 20.49 13.08
C THR A 24 -6.50 19.14 13.07
N LEU A 25 -6.29 18.57 14.26
CA LEU A 25 -5.67 17.26 14.39
C LEU A 25 -6.60 16.21 13.77
N PRO A 26 -6.12 15.39 12.81
CA PRO A 26 -6.98 14.42 12.17
C PRO A 26 -7.44 13.38 13.19
N SER A 27 -8.77 13.24 13.30
CA SER A 27 -9.47 12.33 14.20
C SER A 27 -8.82 10.93 14.22
N PRO A 28 -8.56 10.35 15.41
CA PRO A 28 -7.81 9.11 15.55
C PRO A 28 -8.42 7.93 14.77
N GLY A 29 -9.75 7.91 14.59
CA GLY A 29 -10.43 6.89 13.80
C GLY A 29 -10.06 6.89 12.31
N LYS A 30 -9.81 8.06 11.72
CA LYS A 30 -9.44 8.19 10.31
C LYS A 30 -8.04 7.61 10.04
N ARG A 31 -7.10 7.77 10.97
CA ARG A 31 -5.73 7.22 10.86
C ARG A 31 -5.71 5.69 10.90
N ARG A 32 -6.57 5.07 11.72
CA ARG A 32 -6.65 3.60 11.83
C ARG A 32 -7.21 2.96 10.56
N MET A 33 -8.28 3.55 10.01
CA MET A 33 -8.88 3.14 8.73
C MET A 33 -7.89 3.26 7.56
N GLN A 34 -7.10 4.34 7.52
CA GLN A 34 -6.05 4.50 6.51
C GLN A 34 -4.99 3.41 6.60
N ARG A 35 -4.52 3.06 7.80
CA ARG A 35 -3.56 1.96 7.99
C ARG A 35 -4.12 0.60 7.57
N ILE A 36 -5.36 0.30 7.95
CA ILE A 36 -6.02 -0.96 7.54
C ILE A 36 -6.13 -1.06 6.02
N ARG A 37 -6.54 0.04 5.37
CA ARG A 37 -6.59 0.11 3.90
C ARG A 37 -5.22 -0.13 3.27
N GLN A 38 -4.17 0.54 3.76
CA GLN A 38 -2.81 0.33 3.26
C GLN A 38 -2.35 -1.12 3.40
N ILE A 39 -2.62 -1.75 4.55
CA ILE A 39 -2.28 -3.17 4.79
C ILE A 39 -3.03 -4.07 3.80
N LEU A 40 -4.33 -3.85 3.63
CA LEU A 40 -5.15 -4.62 2.69
C LEU A 40 -4.68 -4.44 1.24
N THR A 41 -4.30 -3.23 0.83
CA THR A 41 -3.78 -2.96 -0.51
C THR A 41 -2.49 -3.74 -0.76
N VAL A 42 -1.54 -3.70 0.18
CA VAL A 42 -0.27 -4.44 0.07
C VAL A 42 -0.51 -5.95 0.07
N TRP A 43 -1.40 -6.43 0.94
CA TRP A 43 -1.79 -7.83 0.99
C TRP A 43 -2.40 -8.30 -0.34
N TRP A 44 -3.31 -7.49 -0.91
CA TRP A 44 -3.97 -7.78 -2.17
C TRP A 44 -3.00 -7.78 -3.35
N GLN A 45 -2.10 -6.79 -3.43
CA GLN A 45 -1.05 -6.76 -4.43
C GLN A 45 -0.19 -8.02 -4.37
N ARG A 46 0.28 -8.39 -3.17
CA ARG A 46 1.09 -9.60 -2.98
C ARG A 46 0.33 -10.88 -3.32
N HIS A 47 -0.95 -10.95 -2.98
CA HIS A 47 -1.81 -12.08 -3.33
C HIS A 47 -1.97 -12.21 -4.85
N ARG A 48 -2.24 -11.10 -5.56
CA ARG A 48 -2.34 -11.09 -7.03
C ARG A 48 -1.04 -11.52 -7.70
N SER A 49 0.11 -11.00 -7.28
CA SER A 49 1.41 -11.41 -7.85
C SER A 49 1.65 -12.90 -7.67
N ARG A 50 1.35 -13.46 -6.49
CA ARG A 50 1.48 -14.91 -6.25
C ARG A 50 0.49 -15.74 -7.07
N ALA A 51 -0.74 -15.26 -7.23
CA ALA A 51 -1.75 -15.94 -8.04
C ALA A 51 -1.35 -15.96 -9.52
N GLN A 52 -0.85 -14.85 -10.04
CA GLN A 52 -0.33 -14.76 -11.41
C GLN A 52 0.86 -15.70 -11.61
N LEU A 53 1.83 -15.71 -10.69
CA LEU A 53 2.99 -16.58 -10.80
C LEU A 53 2.62 -18.07 -10.82
N ARG A 54 1.66 -18.48 -9.97
CA ARG A 54 1.14 -19.86 -9.98
C ARG A 54 0.40 -20.20 -11.26
N ARG A 55 -0.35 -19.25 -11.80
CA ARG A 55 -1.06 -19.42 -13.07
C ARG A 55 -0.08 -19.62 -14.22
N GLN A 56 0.95 -18.77 -14.30
CA GLN A 56 2.03 -18.89 -15.28
C GLN A 56 2.77 -20.23 -15.14
N LEU A 57 3.10 -20.66 -13.92
CA LEU A 57 3.75 -21.96 -13.71
C LEU A 57 2.91 -23.11 -14.23
N ARG A 58 1.59 -23.07 -14.01
CA ARG A 58 0.65 -24.09 -14.50
C ARG A 58 0.54 -24.07 -16.02
N GLU A 59 0.44 -22.89 -16.62
CA GLU A 59 0.38 -22.73 -18.07
C GLU A 59 1.65 -23.26 -18.73
N ILE A 60 2.83 -22.94 -18.20
CA ILE A 60 4.12 -23.47 -18.68
C ILE A 60 4.17 -25.00 -18.53
N SER A 61 3.82 -25.53 -17.36
CA SER A 61 3.85 -26.99 -17.15
C SER A 61 2.86 -27.73 -18.04
N ALA A 62 1.69 -27.15 -18.32
CA ALA A 62 0.70 -27.73 -19.21
C ALA A 62 1.20 -27.71 -20.66
N PHE A 63 1.81 -26.60 -21.08
CA PHE A 63 2.39 -26.46 -22.41
C PHE A 63 3.52 -27.45 -22.66
N ASP A 64 4.44 -27.62 -21.69
CA ASP A 64 5.54 -28.58 -21.82
C ASP A 64 5.00 -30.02 -21.88
N ALA A 65 3.98 -30.34 -21.07
CA ALA A 65 3.32 -31.65 -21.12
C ALA A 65 2.58 -31.90 -22.45
N GLU A 66 1.89 -30.88 -22.98
CA GLU A 66 1.22 -30.95 -24.29
C GLU A 66 2.24 -31.20 -25.41
N ARG A 67 3.37 -30.49 -25.37
CA ARG A 67 4.46 -30.66 -26.33
C ARG A 67 5.06 -32.06 -26.28
N ASP A 68 5.30 -32.59 -25.09
CA ASP A 68 5.91 -33.93 -24.92
C ASP A 68 5.00 -35.05 -25.43
N VAL A 69 3.68 -34.88 -25.30
CA VAL A 69 2.67 -35.86 -25.77
C VAL A 69 2.26 -35.62 -27.23
N GLY A 70 2.65 -34.49 -27.83
CA GLY A 70 2.28 -34.10 -29.20
C GLY A 70 0.84 -33.57 -29.33
N LEU A 71 0.26 -33.08 -28.22
CA LEU A 71 -1.05 -32.46 -28.19
C LEU A 71 -1.00 -30.99 -28.65
N PRO A 72 -2.09 -30.47 -29.24
CA PRO A 72 -2.20 -29.05 -29.54
C PRO A 72 -2.24 -28.22 -28.26
N ALA A 73 -1.61 -27.04 -28.30
CA ALA A 73 -1.52 -26.15 -27.14
C ALA A 73 -2.91 -25.73 -26.63
N GLY A 74 -3.17 -25.91 -25.34
CA GLY A 74 -4.44 -25.60 -24.68
C GLY A 74 -5.42 -26.77 -24.61
N SER A 75 -5.12 -27.93 -25.20
CA SER A 75 -5.99 -29.11 -25.15
C SER A 75 -6.22 -29.61 -23.72
N LEU A 76 -5.19 -29.61 -22.87
CA LEU A 76 -5.32 -30.05 -21.47
C LEU A 76 -6.11 -29.06 -20.63
N LEU A 77 -5.99 -27.76 -20.93
CA LEU A 77 -6.77 -26.70 -20.28
C LEU A 77 -8.26 -26.78 -20.65
N GLU A 78 -8.55 -27.08 -21.91
CA GLU A 78 -9.92 -27.26 -22.39
C GLU A 78 -10.56 -28.49 -21.75
N GLU A 79 -9.82 -29.60 -21.66
CA GLU A 79 -10.29 -30.82 -21.01
C GLU A 79 -10.45 -30.66 -19.50
N ALA A 80 -9.52 -29.99 -18.81
CA ALA A 80 -9.65 -29.67 -17.39
C ALA A 80 -10.81 -28.73 -17.07
N GLY A 81 -11.28 -27.96 -18.05
CA GLY A 81 -12.46 -27.09 -17.95
C GLY A 81 -13.79 -27.81 -18.11
N LYS A 82 -13.78 -29.07 -18.61
CA LYS A 82 -15.00 -29.85 -18.75
C LYS A 82 -15.53 -30.24 -17.35
N PRO A 83 -16.83 -30.06 -17.08
CA PRO A 83 -17.41 -30.61 -15.87
C PRO A 83 -17.36 -32.15 -15.94
N PHE A 84 -17.22 -32.80 -14.78
CA PHE A 84 -16.95 -34.25 -14.68
C PHE A 84 -17.97 -35.15 -15.39
N TRP A 85 -19.18 -34.65 -15.68
CA TRP A 85 -20.25 -35.38 -16.37
C TRP A 85 -20.21 -35.28 -17.90
N ARG A 86 -19.26 -34.53 -18.46
CA ARG A 86 -19.15 -34.31 -19.91
C ARG A 86 -17.79 -34.82 -20.38
N ALA A 87 -17.77 -36.06 -20.89
CA ALA A 87 -16.62 -36.63 -21.60
C ALA A 87 -16.60 -36.11 -23.05
#